data_AF-A0A2D7IGQ9-F1
#
_entry.id   AF-A0A2D7IGQ9-F1
#
_cell.length_a   1.000
_cell.length_b   1.000
_cell.length_c   1.000
_cell.angle_alpha   90.00
_cell.angle_beta   90.00
_cell.angle_gamma   90.00
#
_symmetry.space_group_name_H-M   'P 1'
#
loop_
_entity.id
_entity.type
_entity.pdbx_description
1 polymer ?
#
loop_
_entity_poly.entity_id
_entity_poly.type
_entity_poly.pdbx_seq_one_letter_code
_entity_poly.pdbx_strand_id
1 'polypeptide(L)'
;MENNFKDLNFENKNLIFLPLGGSGEIGMNCNLYHFKDQWLVVDLGITFKDERVPSAEILMPNIDFLISIKKKNKGYYSYSCS
;
A
#
# COMPACT_ATOMS: atom_id res chain seq x y z
N MET A 1 13.36 12.15 -0.65
CA MET A 1 12.64 12.71 0.50
C MET A 1 12.10 11.51 1.28
N GLU A 2 12.60 11.25 2.49
CA GLU A 2 11.99 10.23 3.35
C GLU A 2 10.60 10.72 3.74
N ASN A 3 9.56 10.02 3.30
CA ASN A 3 8.21 10.30 3.73
C ASN A 3 8.10 9.92 5.21
N ASN A 4 8.04 10.93 6.09
CA ASN A 4 7.95 10.72 7.53
C ASN A 4 6.49 10.42 7.92
N PHE A 5 6.02 9.25 7.53
CA PHE A 5 4.65 8.77 7.77
C PHE A 5 4.29 8.61 9.26
N LYS A 6 5.24 8.89 10.16
CA LYS A 6 5.08 8.72 11.61
C LYS A 6 4.10 9.73 12.21
N ASP A 7 3.92 10.87 11.56
CA ASP A 7 3.15 12.02 12.07
C ASP A 7 1.71 12.06 11.55
N LEU A 8 1.32 11.08 10.73
CA LEU A 8 -0.06 10.98 10.25
C LEU A 8 -0.98 10.51 11.39
N ASN A 9 -1.80 11.43 11.89
CA ASN A 9 -2.86 11.13 12.83
C ASN A 9 -4.14 10.85 12.04
N PHE A 10 -4.53 9.57 11.97
CA PHE A 10 -5.73 9.15 11.27
C PHE A 10 -6.90 9.22 12.25
N GLU A 11 -7.61 10.35 12.28
CA GLU A 11 -8.80 10.46 13.14
C GLU A 11 -9.84 9.38 12.81
N ASN A 12 -10.54 8.94 13.86
CA ASN A 12 -11.39 7.75 13.94
C ASN A 12 -12.56 7.68 12.92
N LYS A 13 -12.79 8.71 12.11
CA LYS A 13 -13.93 8.80 11.17
C LYS A 13 -13.57 9.09 9.72
N ASN A 14 -12.30 9.33 9.42
CA ASN A 14 -11.90 9.69 8.07
C ASN A 14 -11.76 8.45 7.19
N LEU A 15 -12.50 8.45 6.08
CA LEU A 15 -12.22 7.56 4.96
C LEU A 15 -11.00 8.10 4.23
N ILE A 16 -9.92 7.33 4.20
CA ILE A 16 -8.69 7.71 3.53
C ILE A 16 -8.39 6.67 2.46
N PHE A 17 -8.08 7.17 1.27
CA PHE A 17 -7.58 6.38 0.15
C PHE A 17 -6.11 6.71 -0.06
N LEU A 18 -5.27 5.68 -0.09
CA LEU A 18 -3.83 5.81 -0.30
C LEU A 18 -3.37 4.76 -1.33
N PRO A 19 -3.06 5.17 -2.56
CA PRO A 19 -2.47 4.28 -3.55
C PRO A 19 -0.97 4.12 -3.27
N LEU A 20 -0.53 2.90 -2.98
CA LEU A 20 0.88 2.52 -2.84
C LEU A 20 1.50 2.02 -4.16
N GLY A 21 0.67 1.66 -5.14
CA GLY A 21 1.13 1.30 -6.49
C GLY A 21 -0.02 1.13 -7.47
N GLY A 22 0.29 1.11 -8.78
CA GLY A 22 -0.69 0.99 -9.88
C GLY A 22 -1.45 2.27 -10.23
N SER A 23 -1.29 3.35 -9.47
CA SER A 23 -1.88 4.65 -9.83
C SER A 23 -1.04 5.34 -10.91
N GLY A 24 -1.50 5.25 -12.16
CA GLY A 24 -0.85 5.87 -13.32
C GLY A 24 0.19 4.98 -14.02
N GLU A 25 0.32 3.71 -13.60
CA GLU A 25 1.24 2.73 -14.19
C GLU A 25 0.52 1.40 -14.46
N ILE A 26 1.09 0.57 -15.34
CA ILE A 26 0.57 -0.77 -15.61
C ILE A 26 1.12 -1.75 -14.55
N GLY A 27 0.20 -2.29 -13.75
CA GLY A 27 0.47 -3.29 -12.72
C GLY A 27 1.10 -2.70 -11.46
N MET A 28 1.72 -3.56 -10.65
CA MET A 28 2.19 -3.20 -9.29
C MET A 28 1.08 -2.59 -8.39
N ASN A 29 -0.18 -2.95 -8.63
CA ASN A 29 -1.31 -2.35 -7.93
C ASN A 29 -1.27 -2.64 -6.43
N CYS A 30 -1.38 -1.61 -5.61
CA CYS A 30 -1.65 -1.75 -4.19
C CYS A 30 -2.38 -0.54 -3.67
N ASN A 31 -3.62 -0.73 -3.23
CA ASN A 31 -4.47 0.34 -2.73
C ASN A 31 -4.80 0.12 -1.27
N LEU A 32 -4.66 1.16 -0.46
CA LEU A 32 -5.01 1.14 0.94
C LEU A 32 -6.24 2.01 1.20
N TYR A 33 -7.14 1.48 2.01
CA TYR A 33 -8.26 2.22 2.57
C TYR A 33 -8.15 2.22 4.08
N HIS A 34 -8.37 3.38 4.69
CA HIS A 34 -8.52 3.49 6.14
C HIS A 34 -9.90 4.00 6.50
N PHE A 35 -10.53 3.37 7.49
CA PHE A 35 -11.79 3.81 8.06
C PHE A 35 -11.94 3.23 9.47
N LYS A 36 -12.39 4.04 10.44
CA LYS A 36 -12.63 3.60 11.83
C LYS A 36 -11.44 2.84 12.45
N ASP A 37 -10.23 3.41 12.34
CA ASP A 37 -8.97 2.84 12.83
C ASP A 37 -8.58 1.48 12.20
N GLN A 38 -9.23 1.10 11.10
CA GLN A 38 -8.99 -0.14 10.38
C GLN A 38 -8.39 0.16 9.01
N TRP A 39 -7.49 -0.72 8.58
CA TRP A 39 -6.84 -0.66 7.27
C TRP A 39 -7.26 -1.86 6.43
N LEU A 40 -7.73 -1.58 5.22
CA LEU A 40 -8.06 -2.56 4.19
C LEU A 40 -7.03 -2.43 3.07
N VAL A 41 -6.43 -3.56 2.69
CA VAL A 41 -5.55 -3.65 1.53
C VAL A 41 -6.36 -4.23 0.37
N VAL A 42 -6.46 -3.48 -0.70
CA VAL A 42 -7.16 -3.88 -1.94
C VAL A 42 -6.13 -3.97 -3.03
N ASP A 43 -6.06 -5.15 -3.64
CA ASP A 43 -5.10 -5.49 -4.69
C ASP A 43 -3.64 -5.50 -4.19
N LEU A 44 -2.88 -6.48 -4.66
CA LEU A 44 -1.44 -6.64 -4.42
C LEU A 44 -0.82 -7.19 -5.70
N GLY A 45 -1.10 -6.50 -6.80
CA GLY A 45 -0.62 -6.85 -8.12
C GLY A 45 0.89 -6.80 -8.19
N ILE A 46 1.45 -7.73 -8.93
CA ILE A 46 2.86 -7.75 -9.32
C ILE A 46 2.95 -7.47 -10.82
N THR A 47 4.12 -6.99 -11.26
CA THR A 47 4.44 -6.86 -12.68
C THR A 47 5.67 -7.69 -12.97
N PHE A 48 5.62 -8.48 -14.05
CA PHE A 48 6.79 -9.21 -14.54
C PHE A 48 7.70 -8.27 -15.32
N LYS A 49 8.98 -8.64 -15.41
CA LYS A 49 10.06 -7.98 -16.14
C LYS A 49 9.58 -6.92 -17.17
N ASP A 50 9.94 -5.67 -16.88
CA ASP A 50 9.62 -4.49 -17.66
C ASP A 50 10.93 -3.85 -18.16
N GLU A 51 10.90 -3.19 -19.32
CA GLU A 51 12.02 -2.43 -19.89
C GLU A 51 12.56 -1.35 -18.93
N ARG A 52 11.72 -0.87 -18.01
CA ARG A 52 12.12 0.09 -16.96
C ARG A 52 13.16 -0.44 -15.99
N VAL A 53 13.12 -1.74 -15.66
CA VAL A 53 14.04 -2.38 -14.71
C VAL A 53 14.48 -3.75 -15.24
N PRO A 54 15.43 -3.79 -16.21
CA PRO A 54 15.78 -5.00 -16.94
C PRO A 54 16.36 -6.13 -16.07
N SER A 55 16.92 -5.78 -14.91
CA SER A 55 17.56 -6.71 -13.98
C SER A 55 16.59 -7.37 -13.01
N ALA A 56 15.35 -6.88 -12.90
CA ALA A 56 14.34 -7.44 -12.01
C ALA A 56 13.41 -8.38 -12.79
N GLU A 57 13.21 -9.60 -12.28
CA GLU A 57 12.25 -10.55 -12.85
C GLU A 57 10.81 -10.22 -12.44
N ILE A 58 10.66 -9.69 -11.22
CA ILE A 58 9.38 -9.31 -10.61
C ILE A 58 9.52 -7.93 -9.99
N LEU A 59 8.49 -7.11 -10.21
CA LEU A 59 8.32 -5.80 -9.61
C LEU A 59 7.07 -5.82 -8.72
N MET A 60 7.20 -5.23 -7.53
CA MET A 60 6.15 -5.18 -6.50
C MET A 60 6.05 -3.77 -5.92
N PRO A 61 4.84 -3.30 -5.56
CA PRO A 61 4.67 -2.00 -4.92
C PRO A 61 5.49 -1.87 -3.63
N ASN A 62 5.88 -0.64 -3.29
CA ASN A 62 6.52 -0.36 -2.01
C ASN A 62 5.45 -0.44 -0.89
N ILE A 63 5.61 -1.41 0.01
CA ILE A 63 4.70 -1.66 1.14
C ILE A 63 5.26 -1.22 2.51
N ASP A 64 6.32 -0.40 2.54
CA ASP A 64 6.98 0.03 3.78
C ASP A 64 6.01 0.75 4.72
N PHE A 65 5.08 1.53 4.15
CA PHE A 65 4.02 2.19 4.91
C PHE A 65 3.11 1.17 5.62
N LEU A 66 2.65 0.13 4.91
CA LEU A 66 1.82 -0.95 5.47
C LEU A 66 2.53 -1.66 6.62
N ILE A 67 3.84 -1.90 6.49
CA ILE A 67 4.66 -2.50 7.55
C ILE A 67 4.72 -1.57 8.78
N SER A 68 4.85 -0.26 8.55
CA SER A 68 4.93 0.73 9.63
C SER A 68 3.65 0.83 10.47
N ILE A 69 2.48 0.75 9.82
CA ILE A 69 1.17 0.78 10.52
C ILE A 69 0.89 -0.53 11.26
N LYS A 70 1.34 -1.68 10.72
CA LYS A 70 1.24 -2.98 11.39
C LYS A 70 2.01 -3.03 12.71
N LYS A 71 3.16 -2.35 12.78
CA LYS A 71 3.93 -2.23 14.03
C LYS A 71 3.24 -1.35 15.07
N LYS A 72 2.45 -0.35 14.64
CA LYS A 72 1.76 0.60 15.53
C LYS A 72 0.41 0.09 16.04
N ASN A 73 -0.37 -0.61 15.21
CA ASN A 73 -1.76 -0.96 15.51
C ASN A 73 -2.04 -2.46 15.33
N LYS A 74 -2.71 -3.08 16.31
CA LYS A 74 -3.32 -4.43 16.24
C LYS A 74 -4.56 -4.46 15.33
N GLY A 75 -4.54 -3.70 14.23
CA GLY A 75 -5.66 -3.60 13.29
C GLY A 75 -5.90 -4.92 12.56
N TYR A 76 -7.16 -5.19 12.22
CA TYR A 76 -7.52 -6.26 11.30
C TYR A 76 -7.18 -5.83 9.88
N TYR A 77 -6.39 -6.65 9.17
CA TYR A 77 -6.04 -6.45 7.77
C TYR A 77 -6.80 -7.49 6.96
N SER A 78 -7.64 -7.04 6.04
CA SER A 78 -8.21 -7.91 5.01
C SER A 78 -7.48 -7.64 3.70
N TYR A 79 -7.14 -8.74 3.02
CA TYR A 79 -6.52 -8.73 1.71
C TYR A 79 -7.58 -9.27 0.75
N SER A 80 -7.94 -8.48 -0.25
CA SER A 80 -8.67 -8.98 -1.41
C SER A 80 -7.70 -8.99 -2.57
N CYS A 81 -7.32 -10.20 -2.99
CA CYS A 81 -6.60 -10.43 -4.23
C CYS A 81 -7.66 -10.83 -5.24
N SER A 82 -7.88 -10.00 -6.25
CA SER A 82 -8.71 -10.36 -7.42
C SER A 82 -8.00 -11.37 -8.31
#